data_AF-A0A4S4BSV1-F1
#
_entry.id   AF-A0A4S4BSV1-F1
#
_cell.length_a   1.000
_cell.length_b   1.000
_cell.length_c   1.000
_cell.angle_alpha   90.00
_cell.angle_beta   90.00
_cell.angle_gamma   90.00
#
_symmetry.space_group_name_H-M   'P 1'
#
loop_
_entity.id
_entity.type
_entity.pdbx_description
1 polymer ?
#
loop_
_entity_poly.entity_id
_entity_poly.type
_entity_poly.pdbx_seq_one_letter_code
_entity_poly.pdbx_strand_id
1 'polypeptide(L)'
;MVKVKEVKIDGESIYIFNSAIYIFESSTGFTLELDIIVSEIVERKYRGEENLILEIELHDGRVINTIMHQKSLQGGLPQLNLYCELNDMDDYQDFHYVNENDLVFPNVEEGITLEEIRKYEMPNEKVKLTLTLPIDQTEWLSKKNGRDLSGIFKEVIYDYWRKHHIGS
;
A
#
# COMPACT_ATOMS: atom_id res chain seq x y z
N MET A 1 19.85 -9.65 9.59
CA MET A 1 19.19 -8.69 8.70
C MET A 1 18.14 -7.98 9.52
N VAL A 2 18.25 -6.66 9.62
CA VAL A 2 17.30 -5.81 10.35
C VAL A 2 15.91 -6.03 9.74
N LYS A 3 14.91 -6.16 10.61
CA LYS A 3 13.51 -6.34 10.20
C LYS A 3 12.68 -5.22 10.77
N VAL A 4 11.80 -4.68 9.95
CA VAL A 4 10.79 -3.70 10.37
C VAL A 4 9.69 -4.44 11.13
N LYS A 5 9.30 -3.89 12.26
CA LYS A 5 8.24 -4.40 13.14
C LYS A 5 6.96 -3.58 12.95
N GLU A 6 7.07 -2.26 12.96
CA GLU A 6 5.95 -1.33 12.78
C GLU A 6 6.42 -0.09 12.01
N VAL A 7 5.53 0.49 11.20
CA VAL A 7 5.73 1.80 10.58
C VAL A 7 4.51 2.66 10.87
N LYS A 8 4.77 3.90 11.28
CA LYS A 8 3.77 4.96 11.30
C LYS A 8 4.14 6.02 10.29
N ILE A 9 3.14 6.49 9.56
CA ILE A 9 3.26 7.58 8.60
C ILE A 9 2.37 8.73 9.09
N ASP A 10 2.98 9.88 9.34
CA ASP A 10 2.31 11.07 9.90
C ASP A 10 1.55 10.78 11.21
N GLY A 11 2.10 9.88 12.03
CA GLY A 11 1.52 9.45 13.30
C GLY A 11 0.44 8.37 13.21
N GLU A 12 0.11 7.91 12.01
CA GLU A 12 -0.84 6.81 11.80
C GLU A 12 -0.12 5.47 11.54
N SER A 13 -0.44 4.44 12.33
CA SER A 13 0.07 3.08 12.09
C SER A 13 -0.56 2.49 10.83
N ILE A 14 0.30 1.93 9.96
CA ILE A 14 -0.12 1.23 8.75
C ILE A 14 0.11 -0.28 8.89
N TYR A 15 -0.74 -1.07 8.25
CA TYR A 15 -0.53 -2.50 8.16
C TYR A 15 0.45 -2.83 7.02
N ILE A 16 1.45 -3.62 7.35
CA ILE A 16 2.54 -4.00 6.45
C ILE A 16 2.42 -5.49 6.16
N PHE A 17 2.29 -5.86 4.89
CA PHE A 17 2.25 -7.27 4.49
C PHE A 17 3.66 -7.86 4.43
N ASN A 18 4.62 -7.07 3.94
CA ASN A 18 6.04 -7.38 3.96
C ASN A 18 6.84 -6.08 3.80
N SER A 19 8.11 -6.12 4.19
CA SER A 19 8.98 -4.94 4.19
C SER A 19 10.45 -5.31 4.04
N ALA A 20 11.20 -4.40 3.43
CA ALA A 20 12.66 -4.42 3.46
C ALA A 20 13.16 -3.04 3.85
N ILE A 21 14.12 -3.00 4.78
CA ILE A 21 14.87 -1.79 5.12
C ILE A 21 16.36 -2.06 4.90
N TYR A 22 17.01 -1.20 4.11
CA TYR A 22 18.37 -1.42 3.66
C TYR A 22 19.06 -0.10 3.33
N ILE A 23 20.38 -0.14 3.23
CA ILE A 23 21.17 0.98 2.73
C ILE A 23 21.43 0.78 1.25
N PHE A 24 21.18 1.83 0.47
CA PHE A 24 21.54 1.88 -0.93
C PHE A 24 22.72 2.83 -1.16
N GLU A 25 23.75 2.33 -1.82
CA GLU A 25 24.93 3.10 -2.25
C GLU A 25 24.82 3.44 -3.72
N SER A 26 24.93 4.72 -4.02
CA SER A 26 25.11 5.22 -5.37
C SER A 26 26.40 6.02 -5.49
N SER A 27 26.77 6.34 -6.73
CA SER A 27 27.85 7.28 -7.01
C SER A 27 27.71 8.67 -6.35
N THR A 28 26.51 9.05 -5.88
CA THR A 28 26.25 10.35 -5.24
C THR A 28 26.16 10.31 -3.72
N GLY A 29 26.14 9.12 -3.09
CA GLY A 29 26.06 8.99 -1.64
C GLY A 29 25.29 7.75 -1.18
N PHE A 30 24.81 7.81 0.05
CA PHE A 30 24.12 6.72 0.73
C PHE A 30 22.69 7.13 1.05
N THR A 31 21.73 6.24 0.84
CA THR A 31 20.34 6.42 1.25
C THR A 31 19.87 5.27 2.13
N LEU A 32 19.04 5.59 3.12
CA LEU A 32 18.22 4.61 3.82
C LEU A 32 16.97 4.37 2.98
N GLU A 33 16.75 3.14 2.57
CA GLU A 33 15.61 2.71 1.76
C GLU A 33 14.66 1.88 2.62
N LEU A 34 13.36 2.14 2.46
CA LEU A 34 12.28 1.39 3.06
C LEU A 34 11.24 1.06 1.98
N ASP A 35 11.19 -0.22 1.62
CA ASP A 35 10.18 -0.75 0.72
C ASP A 35 9.16 -1.52 1.54
N ILE A 36 7.88 -1.20 1.37
CA ILE A 36 6.78 -1.81 2.13
C ILE A 36 5.60 -2.15 1.23
N ILE A 37 5.11 -3.39 1.32
CA ILE A 37 3.83 -3.80 0.75
C ILE A 37 2.71 -3.40 1.70
N VAL A 38 1.75 -2.65 1.18
CA VAL A 38 0.64 -2.05 1.93
C VAL A 38 -0.69 -2.34 1.23
N SER A 39 -1.81 -1.87 1.79
CA SER A 39 -3.10 -1.95 1.11
C SER A 39 -3.19 -0.95 -0.05
N GLU A 40 -4.09 -1.21 -1.00
CA GLU A 40 -4.40 -0.25 -2.07
C GLU A 40 -4.92 1.09 -1.53
N ILE A 41 -5.52 1.11 -0.35
CA ILE A 41 -6.02 2.34 0.26
C ILE A 41 -4.87 3.17 0.83
N VAL A 42 -3.96 2.53 1.58
CA VAL A 42 -2.76 3.18 2.13
C VAL A 42 -1.88 3.69 1.00
N GLU A 43 -1.67 2.86 0.00
CA GLU A 43 -0.88 3.20 -1.19
C GLU A 43 -1.43 4.46 -1.86
N ARG A 44 -2.74 4.53 -2.14
CA ARG A 44 -3.38 5.71 -2.74
C ARG A 44 -3.37 6.94 -1.84
N LYS A 45 -3.41 6.76 -0.52
CA LYS A 45 -3.42 7.85 0.45
C LYS A 45 -2.09 8.61 0.42
N TYR A 46 -0.98 7.88 0.37
CA TYR A 46 0.36 8.47 0.42
C TYR A 46 1.02 8.60 -0.95
N ARG A 47 0.46 7.98 -2.00
CA ARG A 47 0.92 8.13 -3.38
C ARG A 47 0.85 9.59 -3.82
N GLY A 48 2.02 10.15 -4.10
CA GLY A 48 2.19 11.52 -4.60
C GLY A 48 2.53 12.54 -3.51
N GLU A 49 2.63 12.12 -2.26
CA GLU A 49 3.17 12.96 -1.19
C GLU A 49 4.70 13.00 -1.29
N GLU A 50 5.27 14.21 -1.31
CA GLU A 50 6.73 14.39 -1.48
C GLU A 50 7.51 14.10 -0.20
N ASN A 51 6.91 14.37 0.96
CA ASN A 51 7.55 14.28 2.26
C ASN A 51 6.62 13.58 3.23
N LEU A 52 7.08 12.45 3.79
CA LEU A 52 6.34 11.68 4.78
C LEU A 52 7.15 11.63 6.07
N ILE A 53 6.50 11.90 7.21
CA ILE A 53 7.14 11.76 8.53
C ILE A 53 6.98 10.31 8.96
N LEU A 54 8.09 9.58 9.05
CA LEU A 54 8.09 8.18 9.42
C LEU A 54 8.63 7.95 10.84
N GLU A 55 7.94 7.08 11.56
CA GLU A 55 8.42 6.40 12.76
C GLU A 55 8.50 4.90 12.43
N ILE A 56 9.70 4.37 12.33
CA ILE A 56 9.97 2.97 11.99
C ILE A 56 10.48 2.27 13.23
N GLU A 57 9.72 1.33 13.77
CA GLU A 57 10.16 0.45 14.84
C GLU A 57 10.76 -0.82 14.25
N LEU A 58 11.97 -1.16 14.67
CA LEU A 58 12.69 -2.37 14.27
C LEU A 58 12.46 -3.49 15.29
N HIS A 59 12.61 -4.74 14.84
CA HIS A 59 12.45 -5.91 15.71
C HIS A 59 13.46 -5.99 16.86
N ASP A 60 14.59 -5.30 16.77
CA ASP A 60 15.59 -5.20 17.82
C ASP A 60 15.30 -4.08 18.84
N GLY A 61 14.20 -3.33 18.65
CA GLY A 61 13.75 -2.26 19.53
C GLY A 61 14.28 -0.87 19.18
N ARG A 62 15.11 -0.73 18.13
CA ARG A 62 15.47 0.59 17.61
C ARG A 62 14.26 1.28 16.99
N VAL A 63 14.20 2.60 17.12
CA VAL A 63 13.19 3.44 16.50
C VAL A 63 13.89 4.49 15.64
N ILE A 64 13.55 4.53 14.36
CA ILE A 64 14.07 5.51 13.41
C ILE A 64 12.96 6.52 13.15
N ASN A 65 13.23 7.78 13.47
CA ASN A 65 12.34 8.91 13.16
C ASN A 65 13.00 9.74 12.07
N THR A 66 12.40 9.75 10.88
CA THR A 66 12.98 10.43 9.72
C THR A 66 11.90 10.95 8.79
N ILE A 67 12.26 11.92 7.95
CA ILE A 67 11.44 12.35 6.83
C ILE A 67 11.93 11.59 5.61
N MET A 68 11.06 10.79 5.00
CA MET A 68 11.39 10.06 3.77
C MET A 68 10.58 10.58 2.60
N HIS A 69 11.15 10.43 1.42
CA HIS A 69 10.57 10.81 0.14
C HIS A 69 10.08 9.56 -0.60
N GLN A 70 8.96 9.67 -1.31
CA GLN A 70 8.44 8.56 -2.09
C GLN A 70 9.14 8.44 -3.45
N LYS A 71 9.59 7.24 -3.80
CA LYS A 71 9.98 6.87 -5.16
C LYS A 71 8.76 6.42 -5.94
N SER A 72 8.57 7.00 -7.12
CA SER A 72 7.55 6.55 -8.07
C SER A 72 8.06 5.33 -8.85
N LEU A 73 7.83 4.13 -8.32
CA LEU A 73 7.97 2.88 -9.08
C LEU A 73 6.61 2.50 -9.68
N GLN A 74 6.60 2.17 -10.98
CA GLN A 74 5.39 1.78 -11.69
C GLN A 74 5.28 0.26 -11.80
N GLY A 75 4.11 -0.28 -11.47
CA GLY A 75 3.80 -1.72 -11.55
C GLY A 75 3.96 -2.44 -10.22
N GLY A 76 3.55 -3.71 -10.20
CA GLY A 76 3.64 -4.57 -9.02
C GLY A 76 2.43 -4.52 -8.08
N LEU A 77 2.64 -5.06 -6.88
CA LEU A 77 1.69 -4.99 -5.77
C LEU A 77 1.62 -3.54 -5.21
N PRO A 78 0.57 -3.19 -4.46
CA PRO A 78 0.48 -1.89 -3.80
C PRO A 78 1.63 -1.74 -2.78
N GLN A 79 2.50 -0.75 -3.01
CA GLN A 79 3.71 -0.58 -2.23
C GLN A 79 4.11 0.89 -2.08
N LEU A 80 4.80 1.21 -0.99
CA LEU A 80 5.50 2.48 -0.80
C LEU A 80 7.00 2.19 -0.79
N ASN A 81 7.74 2.89 -1.67
CA ASN A 81 9.19 2.84 -1.75
C ASN A 81 9.69 4.19 -1.25
N LEU A 82 10.33 4.21 -0.10
CA LEU A 82 10.63 5.42 0.64
C LEU A 82 12.13 5.53 0.86
N TYR A 83 12.68 6.73 0.72
CA TYR A 83 14.11 6.95 0.93
C TYR A 83 14.42 8.26 1.64
N CYS A 84 15.54 8.29 2.37
CA CYS A 84 16.16 9.52 2.84
C CYS A 84 17.67 9.45 2.69
N GLU A 85 18.32 10.58 2.42
CA GLU A 85 19.77 10.68 2.36
C GLU A 85 20.39 10.48 3.74
N LEU A 86 21.50 9.74 3.80
CA LEU A 86 22.27 9.53 5.01
C LEU A 86 23.55 10.36 4.99
N ASN A 87 23.74 11.15 6.06
CA ASN A 87 24.98 11.90 6.29
C ASN A 87 26.02 11.10 7.08
N ASP A 88 25.57 10.08 7.81
CA ASP A 88 26.39 9.20 8.64
C ASP A 88 25.83 7.77 8.57
N MET A 89 26.74 6.80 8.58
CA MET A 89 26.50 5.37 8.43
C MET A 89 26.70 4.60 9.74
N ASP A 90 27.24 5.23 10.79
CA ASP A 90 27.60 4.56 12.03
C ASP A 90 26.41 3.90 12.73
N ASP A 91 25.20 4.47 12.60
CA ASP A 91 23.97 3.93 13.18
C ASP A 91 23.36 2.74 12.39
N TYR A 92 23.87 2.47 11.18
CA TYR A 92 23.27 1.54 10.21
C TYR A 92 24.20 0.38 9.81
N GLN A 93 25.26 0.12 10.56
CA GLN A 93 26.29 -0.87 10.20
C GLN A 93 25.77 -2.32 10.04
N ASP A 94 24.64 -2.67 10.65
CA ASP A 94 24.04 -4.01 10.60
C ASP A 94 22.89 -4.14 9.57
N PHE A 95 22.62 -3.07 8.81
CA PHE A 95 21.64 -3.07 7.74
C PHE A 95 22.18 -3.82 6.52
N HIS A 96 21.27 -4.36 5.73
CA HIS A 96 21.65 -4.90 4.44
C HIS A 96 22.12 -3.77 3.54
N TYR A 97 23.18 -4.01 2.77
CA TYR A 97 23.83 -3.01 1.94
C TYR A 97 23.74 -3.44 0.48
N VAL A 98 23.27 -2.54 -0.38
CA VAL A 98 23.05 -2.77 -1.80
C VAL A 98 23.69 -1.61 -2.56
N ASN A 99 24.41 -1.90 -3.64
CA ASN A 99 24.99 -0.88 -4.51
C ASN A 99 24.30 -0.82 -5.88
N GLU A 100 24.53 0.25 -6.62
CA GLU A 100 23.97 0.47 -7.97
C GLU A 100 24.30 -0.61 -9.01
N ASN A 101 25.35 -1.40 -8.80
CA ASN A 101 25.77 -2.49 -9.68
C ASN A 101 25.22 -3.87 -9.26
N ASP A 102 24.54 -3.96 -8.12
CA ASP A 102 23.98 -5.21 -7.63
C ASP A 102 22.79 -5.62 -8.50
N LEU A 103 22.77 -6.90 -8.87
CA LEU A 103 21.72 -7.49 -9.71
C LEU A 103 20.49 -7.93 -8.89
N VAL A 104 20.57 -7.86 -7.57
CA VAL A 104 19.58 -8.41 -6.65
C VAL A 104 19.27 -7.35 -5.59
N PHE A 105 18.04 -6.86 -5.64
CA PHE A 105 17.45 -6.02 -4.61
C PHE A 105 16.55 -6.87 -3.71
N PRO A 106 16.29 -6.44 -2.45
CA PRO A 106 15.27 -7.08 -1.62
C PRO A 106 13.93 -7.15 -2.35
N ASN A 107 13.35 -8.35 -2.45
CA ASN A 107 12.05 -8.54 -3.09
C ASN A 107 10.95 -8.59 -2.02
N VAL A 108 10.26 -7.47 -1.82
CA VAL A 108 9.16 -7.39 -0.84
C VAL A 108 7.85 -8.02 -1.33
N GLU A 109 7.71 -8.30 -2.63
CA GLU A 109 6.52 -8.95 -3.19
C GLU A 109 6.51 -10.47 -3.03
N GLU A 110 7.66 -11.07 -2.70
CA GLU A 110 7.80 -12.53 -2.64
C GLU A 110 6.80 -13.15 -1.66
N GLY A 111 5.94 -14.03 -2.19
CA GLY A 111 4.96 -14.77 -1.40
C GLY A 111 3.69 -14.01 -1.04
N ILE A 112 3.48 -12.79 -1.56
CA ILE A 112 2.24 -12.02 -1.34
C ILE A 112 1.40 -12.03 -2.62
N THR A 113 0.08 -12.18 -2.47
CA THR A 113 -0.84 -11.98 -3.59
C THR A 113 -1.78 -10.79 -3.40
N LEU A 114 -2.26 -10.23 -4.52
CA LEU A 114 -3.22 -9.13 -4.49
C LEU A 114 -4.54 -9.54 -3.82
N GLU A 115 -4.94 -10.80 -3.95
CA GLU A 115 -6.11 -11.35 -3.29
C GLU A 115 -5.97 -11.32 -1.76
N GLU A 116 -4.77 -11.59 -1.23
CA GLU A 116 -4.51 -11.52 0.21
C GLU A 116 -4.59 -10.09 0.73
N ILE A 117 -4.04 -9.13 -0.02
CA ILE A 117 -4.14 -7.70 0.31
C ILE A 117 -5.61 -7.26 0.36
N ARG A 118 -6.40 -7.65 -0.64
CA ARG A 118 -7.82 -7.30 -0.74
C ARG A 118 -8.72 -8.00 0.27
N LYS A 119 -8.28 -9.13 0.85
CA LYS A 119 -8.96 -9.77 2.00
C LYS A 119 -8.83 -8.94 3.26
N TYR A 120 -7.69 -8.29 3.45
CA TYR A 120 -7.46 -7.38 4.57
C TYR A 120 -8.25 -6.07 4.36
N GLU A 121 -8.08 -5.44 3.20
CA GLU A 121 -8.74 -4.17 2.91
C GLU A 121 -9.08 -4.03 1.42
N MET A 122 -10.37 -4.05 1.09
CA MET A 122 -10.87 -3.89 -0.27
C MET A 122 -11.14 -2.41 -0.59
N PRO A 123 -10.45 -1.80 -1.58
CA PRO A 123 -10.75 -0.43 -1.98
C PRO A 123 -12.14 -0.32 -2.64
N ASN A 124 -12.81 0.81 -2.42
CA ASN A 124 -14.05 1.13 -3.13
C ASN A 124 -13.74 1.97 -4.37
N GLU A 125 -14.30 1.59 -5.50
CA GLU A 125 -14.19 2.35 -6.76
C GLU A 125 -15.53 2.95 -7.17
N LYS A 126 -15.48 4.19 -7.69
CA LYS A 126 -16.65 4.82 -8.30
C LYS A 126 -16.80 4.31 -9.72
N VAL A 127 -17.94 3.70 -10.02
CA VAL A 127 -18.30 3.26 -11.36
C VAL A 127 -19.54 4.00 -11.85
N LYS A 128 -19.57 4.32 -13.15
CA LYS A 128 -20.76 4.87 -13.81
C LYS A 128 -21.51 3.73 -14.48
N LEU A 129 -22.78 3.57 -14.13
CA LEU A 129 -23.65 2.52 -14.64
C LEU A 129 -24.84 3.15 -15.38
N THR A 130 -25.16 2.61 -16.55
CA THR A 130 -26.37 2.97 -17.32
C THR A 130 -27.26 1.74 -17.39
N LEU A 131 -28.51 1.85 -16.94
CA LEU A 131 -29.47 0.75 -16.87
C LEU A 131 -30.78 1.11 -17.57
N THR A 132 -31.44 0.10 -18.12
CA THR A 132 -32.83 0.19 -18.60
C THR A 132 -33.70 -0.65 -17.66
N LEU A 133 -34.62 0.00 -16.94
CA LEU A 133 -35.46 -0.64 -15.93
C LEU A 133 -36.94 -0.29 -16.15
N PRO A 134 -37.87 -1.11 -15.61
CA PRO A 134 -39.27 -0.72 -15.45
C PRO A 134 -39.43 0.66 -14.76
N ILE A 135 -40.51 1.35 -15.08
CA ILE A 135 -40.73 2.75 -14.65
C ILE A 135 -40.85 2.86 -13.13
N ASP A 136 -41.54 1.92 -12.49
CA ASP A 136 -41.72 1.84 -11.04
C ASP A 136 -40.38 1.64 -10.30
N GLN A 137 -39.48 0.82 -10.83
CA GLN A 137 -38.13 0.62 -10.29
C GLN A 137 -37.29 1.89 -10.45
N THR A 138 -37.42 2.58 -11.58
CA THR A 138 -36.72 3.85 -11.85
C THR A 138 -37.19 4.95 -10.89
N GLU A 139 -38.49 5.05 -10.66
CA GLU A 139 -39.09 5.97 -9.69
C GLU A 139 -38.72 5.65 -8.24
N TRP A 140 -38.54 4.38 -7.90
CA TRP A 140 -38.09 3.97 -6.58
C TRP A 140 -36.61 4.29 -6.35
N LEU A 141 -35.74 3.99 -7.32
CA LEU A 141 -34.30 4.28 -7.26
C LEU A 141 -34.01 5.77 -7.19
N SER A 142 -34.75 6.60 -7.92
CA SER A 142 -34.57 8.06 -7.93
C SER A 142 -34.83 8.73 -6.57
N LYS A 143 -35.54 8.05 -5.66
CA LYS A 143 -35.82 8.52 -4.29
C LYS A 143 -34.71 8.15 -3.29
N LYS A 144 -33.69 7.40 -3.69
CA LYS A 144 -32.59 6.94 -2.83
C LYS A 144 -31.39 7.89 -2.93
N ASN A 145 -30.65 8.05 -1.83
CA ASN A 145 -29.38 8.78 -1.86
C ASN A 145 -28.25 7.89 -2.42
N GLY A 146 -27.11 8.50 -2.77
CA GLY A 146 -25.98 7.78 -3.38
C GLY A 146 -25.37 6.67 -2.51
N ARG A 147 -25.43 6.79 -1.17
CA ARG A 147 -24.94 5.76 -0.25
C ARG A 147 -25.87 4.55 -0.26
N ASP A 148 -27.18 4.78 -0.19
CA ASP A 148 -28.20 3.73 -0.24
C ASP A 148 -28.17 3.00 -1.58
N LEU A 149 -28.05 3.73 -2.69
CA LEU A 149 -27.91 3.15 -4.02
C LEU A 149 -26.66 2.25 -4.10
N SER A 150 -25.52 2.73 -3.60
CA SER A 150 -24.29 1.94 -3.58
C SER A 150 -24.46 0.65 -2.76
N GLY A 151 -25.16 0.72 -1.62
CA GLY A 151 -25.48 -0.45 -0.80
C GLY A 151 -26.37 -1.46 -1.54
N ILE A 152 -27.48 -1.00 -2.12
CA ILE A 152 -28.40 -1.83 -2.90
C ILE A 152 -27.67 -2.54 -4.04
N PHE A 153 -26.88 -1.82 -4.83
CA PHE A 153 -26.16 -2.42 -5.95
C PHE A 153 -25.08 -3.41 -5.49
N LYS A 154 -24.38 -3.14 -4.38
CA LYS A 154 -23.44 -4.11 -3.79
C LYS A 154 -24.14 -5.41 -3.42
N GLU A 155 -25.26 -5.32 -2.70
CA GLU A 155 -26.05 -6.50 -2.31
C GLU A 155 -26.53 -7.29 -3.53
N VAL A 156 -27.10 -6.61 -4.53
CA VAL A 156 -27.57 -7.24 -5.77
C VAL A 156 -26.45 -7.95 -6.51
N ILE A 157 -25.25 -7.35 -6.58
CA ILE A 157 -24.08 -7.97 -7.24
C ILE A 157 -23.65 -9.23 -6.49
N TYR A 158 -23.50 -9.17 -5.16
CA TYR A 158 -23.12 -10.35 -4.37
C TYR A 158 -24.17 -11.45 -4.44
N ASP A 159 -25.46 -11.11 -4.41
CA ASP A 159 -26.54 -12.06 -4.60
C ASP A 159 -26.49 -12.74 -5.97
N TYR A 160 -26.21 -11.97 -7.02
CA TYR A 160 -26.08 -12.48 -8.38
C TYR A 160 -24.88 -13.45 -8.49
N TRP A 161 -23.70 -13.06 -7.98
CA TRP A 161 -22.53 -13.93 -7.97
C TRP A 161 -22.77 -15.23 -7.23
N ARG A 162 -23.39 -15.18 -6.05
CA ARG A 162 -23.76 -16.38 -5.27
C ARG A 162 -24.69 -17.31 -6.04
N LYS A 163 -25.72 -16.77 -6.70
CA LYS A 163 -26.68 -17.57 -7.48
C LYS A 163 -26.04 -18.20 -8.71
N HIS A 164 -25.06 -17.53 -9.33
CA HIS A 164 -24.46 -17.95 -10.58
C HIS A 164 -23.06 -18.59 -10.44
N HIS A 165 -22.59 -18.83 -9.21
CA HIS A 165 -21.27 -19.42 -8.91
C HIS A 165 -20.11 -18.66 -9.59
N ILE A 166 -20.22 -17.33 -9.65
CA ILE A 166 -19.18 -16.47 -10.20
C ILE A 166 -18.24 -16.10 -9.06
N GLY A 167 -17.04 -16.69 -9.05
CA GLY A 167 -15.99 -16.39 -8.08
C GLY A 167 -16.15 -17.15 -6.77
N SER A 168 -15.49 -18.31 -6.69
CA SER A 168 -15.10 -18.99 -5.45
C SER A 168 -13.59 -19.08 -5.41
#